data_AF-A0AAX4IWZ8-F1
#
_entry.id   AF-A0AAX4IWZ8-F1
#
_cell.length_a   1.000
_cell.length_b   1.000
_cell.length_c   1.000
_cell.angle_alpha   90.00
_cell.angle_beta   90.00
_cell.angle_gamma   90.00
#
_symmetry.space_group_name_H-M   'P 1'
#
loop_
_entity.id
_entity.type
_entity.pdbx_description
1 polymer ?
#
loop_
_entity_poly.entity_id
_entity_poly.type
_entity_poly.pdbx_seq_one_letter_code
_entity_poly.pdbx_strand_id
1 'polypeptide(L)'
;MSCTSDEDIQTGRLPLLQTGSSPVETMSDSNQPLLKNVSVDPDSPPDLTPVTGSDTGADEPPANLLASQQKNGLDGLRARRDRKLQRIQRTFDHQRTRTKQYFARRRAEAADEYESGLCDCRLNFLSFRRSLQLELEDIREQEQNGIIVLLEGERIERGAAERWHDDREKKYIQECREEWAQKYPATPFWHEDSGAVSQSVSSSGV
;
A
#
# COMPACT_ATOMS: atom_id res chain seq x y z
N MET A 1 36.57 -72.50 5.35
CA MET A 1 37.84 -71.94 5.86
C MET A 1 38.04 -70.62 5.12
N SER A 2 37.43 -69.52 5.55
CA SER A 2 37.83 -68.57 6.62
C SER A 2 39.05 -67.71 6.25
N CYS A 3 38.82 -66.38 6.31
CA CYS A 3 39.76 -65.25 6.47
C CYS A 3 40.47 -64.74 5.20
N THR A 4 40.63 -63.43 4.89
CA THR A 4 40.37 -62.16 5.59
C THR A 4 40.61 -60.95 4.65
N SER A 5 39.79 -59.89 4.82
CA SER A 5 40.01 -58.42 4.77
C SER A 5 40.72 -57.66 3.64
N ASP A 6 39.96 -56.70 3.06
CA ASP A 6 40.18 -55.24 2.88
C ASP A 6 41.54 -54.65 2.47
N GLU A 7 41.50 -53.78 1.45
CA GLU A 7 41.95 -52.38 1.46
C GLU A 7 41.32 -51.64 0.24
N ASP A 8 40.69 -50.50 0.51
CA ASP A 8 40.07 -49.54 -0.42
C ASP A 8 41.12 -48.62 -1.07
N ILE A 9 40.75 -47.96 -2.19
CA ILE A 9 40.93 -46.51 -2.49
C ILE A 9 40.93 -46.24 -4.02
N GLN A 10 39.81 -45.65 -4.43
CA GLN A 10 39.63 -44.47 -5.31
C GLN A 10 40.02 -44.48 -6.81
N THR A 11 38.94 -44.47 -7.60
CA THR A 11 38.52 -43.39 -8.52
C THR A 11 39.37 -43.07 -9.76
N GLY A 12 38.86 -43.55 -10.91
CA GLY A 12 38.38 -42.66 -11.98
C GLY A 12 39.39 -42.13 -12.99
N ARG A 13 39.63 -42.92 -14.05
CA ARG A 13 40.39 -42.56 -15.26
C ARG A 13 39.43 -42.05 -16.37
N LEU A 14 39.80 -40.91 -16.96
CA LEU A 14 39.46 -40.19 -18.24
C LEU A 14 38.84 -41.00 -19.42
N PRO A 15 38.39 -40.42 -20.59
CA PRO A 15 38.32 -39.01 -21.07
C PRO A 15 37.04 -38.56 -21.85
N LEU A 16 36.97 -37.25 -22.12
CA LEU A 16 36.39 -36.45 -23.25
C LEU A 16 35.64 -37.16 -24.42
N LEU A 17 34.40 -36.73 -24.71
CA LEU A 17 33.81 -36.71 -26.07
C LEU A 17 32.83 -35.54 -26.25
N GLN A 18 32.96 -34.88 -27.40
CA GLN A 18 32.15 -33.76 -27.91
C GLN A 18 30.88 -34.23 -28.63
N THR A 19 30.02 -33.25 -28.96
CA THR A 19 28.96 -33.18 -30.01
C THR A 19 27.55 -33.70 -29.74
N GLY A 20 26.56 -32.82 -29.94
CA GLY A 20 25.15 -33.17 -30.16
C GLY A 20 24.18 -32.00 -29.91
N SER A 21 23.77 -31.29 -30.98
CA SER A 21 22.88 -30.12 -30.97
C SER A 21 21.38 -30.42 -30.84
N SER A 22 20.67 -29.49 -30.16
CA SER A 22 19.30 -28.97 -30.42
C SER A 22 18.05 -29.80 -30.06
N PRO A 23 16.85 -29.19 -29.90
CA PRO A 23 16.50 -27.81 -29.52
C PRO A 23 15.64 -27.75 -28.23
N VAL A 24 15.81 -26.71 -27.41
CA VAL A 24 14.76 -26.31 -26.45
C VAL A 24 13.75 -25.47 -27.23
N GLU A 25 12.51 -25.96 -27.34
CA GLU A 25 11.40 -25.20 -27.90
C GLU A 25 11.18 -23.92 -27.09
N THR A 26 11.59 -22.79 -27.65
CA THR A 26 11.12 -21.47 -27.26
C THR A 26 9.70 -21.30 -27.77
N MET A 27 8.72 -21.59 -26.92
CA MET A 27 7.38 -21.02 -27.06
C MET A 27 7.47 -19.53 -26.74
N SER A 28 7.56 -18.73 -27.79
CA SER A 28 7.30 -17.31 -27.78
C SER A 28 5.82 -17.11 -28.09
N ASP A 29 5.05 -16.58 -27.13
CA ASP A 29 3.90 -15.69 -27.36
C ASP A 29 3.47 -15.11 -25.99
N SER A 30 3.67 -13.80 -25.75
CA SER A 30 2.67 -12.75 -26.02
C SER A 30 1.47 -12.88 -25.04
N ASN A 31 1.21 -12.03 -24.05
CA ASN A 31 1.37 -10.59 -23.90
C ASN A 31 1.48 -10.26 -22.40
N GLN A 32 2.58 -9.65 -21.95
CA GLN A 32 2.54 -8.89 -20.71
C GLN A 32 2.37 -7.41 -21.04
N PRO A 33 1.38 -6.70 -20.48
CA PRO A 33 1.42 -5.26 -20.52
C PRO A 33 2.58 -4.84 -19.62
N LEU A 34 3.70 -4.49 -20.25
CA LEU A 34 4.75 -3.69 -19.65
C LEU A 34 4.09 -2.36 -19.24
N LEU A 35 3.59 -2.27 -18.02
CA LEU A 35 3.19 -1.02 -17.43
C LEU A 35 4.45 -0.20 -17.22
N LYS A 36 4.88 0.45 -18.30
CA LYS A 36 5.71 1.64 -18.27
C LYS A 36 4.89 2.66 -17.49
N ASN A 37 5.02 2.62 -16.17
CA ASN A 37 4.64 3.72 -15.31
C ASN A 37 5.57 4.87 -15.69
N VAL A 38 5.19 5.58 -16.74
CA VAL A 38 5.55 6.98 -16.88
C VAL A 38 4.90 7.63 -15.65
N SER A 39 5.69 7.75 -14.59
CA SER A 39 5.45 8.69 -13.52
C SER A 39 5.59 10.06 -14.16
N VAL A 40 4.54 10.51 -14.85
CA VAL A 40 4.29 11.94 -14.98
C VAL A 40 3.72 12.31 -13.63
N ASP A 41 4.60 12.75 -12.72
CA ASP A 41 4.18 13.64 -11.66
C ASP A 41 3.40 14.78 -12.33
N PRO A 42 2.15 15.08 -11.93
CA PRO A 42 1.61 16.40 -12.17
C PRO A 42 2.24 17.37 -11.16
N ASP A 43 3.57 17.41 -11.09
CA ASP A 43 4.31 18.52 -10.52
C ASP A 43 4.52 19.55 -11.64
N SER A 44 3.42 20.21 -11.96
CA SER A 44 3.49 21.56 -12.47
C SER A 44 2.49 22.36 -11.66
N PRO A 45 2.95 23.19 -10.69
CA PRO A 45 2.07 24.21 -10.15
C PRO A 45 1.57 25.06 -11.33
N PRO A 46 0.31 25.52 -11.34
CA PRO A 46 -0.10 26.49 -12.33
C PRO A 46 0.84 27.70 -12.22
N ASP A 47 1.49 28.01 -13.34
CA ASP A 47 2.38 29.16 -13.49
C ASP A 47 1.51 30.42 -13.37
N LEU A 48 1.32 30.90 -12.14
CA LEU A 48 0.68 32.18 -11.86
C LEU A 48 1.75 33.25 -12.00
N THR A 49 2.22 33.50 -13.22
CA THR A 49 2.97 34.71 -13.51
C THR A 49 2.03 35.90 -13.29
N PRO A 50 2.32 36.83 -12.36
CA PRO A 50 1.57 38.07 -12.31
C PRO A 50 1.98 38.88 -13.54
N VAL A 51 1.02 39.17 -14.41
CA VAL A 51 1.17 40.13 -15.50
C VAL A 51 1.64 41.45 -14.89
N THR A 52 2.87 41.83 -15.22
CA THR A 52 3.45 43.13 -14.86
C THR A 52 2.67 44.21 -15.60
N GLY A 53 1.76 44.86 -14.89
CA GLY A 53 0.94 45.94 -15.40
C GLY A 53 0.82 47.06 -14.38
N SER A 54 1.72 48.04 -14.50
CA SER A 54 1.58 49.45 -14.15
C SER A 54 1.04 49.83 -12.76
N ASP A 55 1.97 50.32 -11.94
CA ASP A 55 1.86 51.44 -10.99
C ASP A 55 0.43 51.91 -10.63
N THR A 56 -0.08 51.46 -9.49
CA THR A 56 -1.13 52.13 -8.72
C THR A 56 -1.05 51.64 -7.29
N GLY A 57 -1.06 52.56 -6.31
CA GLY A 57 -0.87 52.26 -4.89
C GLY A 57 -1.69 51.05 -4.45
N ALA A 58 -1.01 49.95 -4.16
CA ALA A 58 -1.66 48.71 -3.78
C ALA A 58 -2.12 48.84 -2.34
N ASP A 59 -3.43 49.08 -2.16
CA ASP A 59 -4.10 48.74 -0.91
C ASP A 59 -3.78 47.28 -0.61
N GLU A 60 -3.04 47.06 0.47
CA GLU A 60 -2.73 45.73 0.97
C GLU A 60 -4.05 44.97 1.14
N PRO A 61 -4.18 43.74 0.61
CA PRO A 61 -5.44 43.00 0.71
C PRO A 61 -5.85 42.93 2.19
N PRO A 62 -7.16 42.99 2.51
CA PRO A 62 -7.57 42.90 3.90
C PRO A 62 -7.12 41.56 4.49
N ALA A 63 -6.68 41.54 5.76
CA ALA A 63 -6.21 40.34 6.44
C ALA A 63 -7.20 39.15 6.34
N ASN A 64 -8.50 39.45 6.26
CA ASN A 64 -9.57 38.46 6.04
C ASN A 64 -9.45 37.71 4.70
N LEU A 65 -8.97 38.37 3.64
CA LEU A 65 -8.78 37.75 2.33
C LEU A 65 -7.59 36.77 2.37
N LEU A 66 -6.47 37.17 2.96
CA LEU A 66 -5.31 36.28 3.11
C LEU A 66 -5.64 35.08 3.99
N ALA A 67 -6.31 35.30 5.13
CA ALA A 67 -6.75 34.22 6.01
C ALA A 67 -7.65 33.23 5.27
N SER A 68 -8.59 33.73 4.45
CA SER A 68 -9.49 32.89 3.66
C SER A 68 -8.73 32.07 2.61
N GLN A 69 -7.75 32.67 1.92
CA GLN A 69 -6.92 31.96 0.95
C GLN A 69 -6.08 30.88 1.61
N GLN A 70 -5.40 31.20 2.71
CA GLN A 70 -4.56 30.25 3.44
C GLN A 70 -5.38 29.08 4.01
N LYS A 71 -6.59 29.36 4.55
CA LYS A 71 -7.56 28.32 4.97
C LYS A 71 -7.98 27.42 3.83
N ASN A 72 -8.37 27.99 2.69
CA ASN A 72 -8.76 27.21 1.51
C ASN A 72 -7.62 26.31 1.02
N GLY A 73 -6.38 26.78 1.05
CA GLY A 73 -5.22 25.97 0.72
C GLY A 73 -4.98 24.82 1.71
N LEU A 74 -5.15 25.08 3.01
CA LEU A 74 -5.06 24.05 4.06
C LEU A 74 -6.14 22.97 3.90
N ASP A 75 -7.38 23.38 3.66
CA ASP A 75 -8.49 22.45 3.38
C ASP A 75 -8.24 21.65 2.10
N GLY A 76 -7.65 22.27 1.08
CA GLY A 76 -7.20 21.59 -0.13
C GLY A 76 -6.16 20.50 0.15
N LEU A 77 -5.18 20.77 1.03
CA LEU A 77 -4.17 19.77 1.44
C LEU A 77 -4.82 18.61 2.20
N ARG A 78 -5.71 18.90 3.15
CA ARG A 78 -6.45 17.88 3.92
C ARG A 78 -7.33 17.02 3.02
N ALA A 79 -8.06 17.63 2.08
CA ALA A 79 -8.86 16.91 1.10
C ALA A 79 -7.99 15.98 0.22
N ARG A 80 -6.77 16.39 -0.15
CA ARG A 80 -5.83 15.52 -0.88
C ARG A 80 -5.36 14.35 -0.02
N ARG A 81 -5.06 14.58 1.27
CA ARG A 81 -4.74 13.52 2.23
C ARG A 81 -5.87 12.50 2.30
N ASP A 82 -7.09 12.96 2.55
CA ASP A 82 -8.23 12.07 2.75
C ASP A 82 -8.51 11.23 1.49
N ARG A 83 -8.39 11.82 0.29
CA ARG A 83 -8.46 11.08 -0.97
C ARG A 83 -7.36 10.02 -1.10
N LYS A 84 -6.13 10.33 -0.69
CA LYS A 84 -5.00 9.39 -0.74
C LYS A 84 -5.23 8.22 0.23
N LEU A 85 -5.65 8.49 1.45
CA LEU A 85 -5.96 7.45 2.45
C LEU A 85 -7.13 6.57 1.99
N GLN A 86 -8.19 7.18 1.46
CA GLN A 86 -9.32 6.44 0.91
C GLN A 86 -8.90 5.55 -0.28
N ARG A 87 -7.97 6.01 -1.12
CA ARG A 87 -7.43 5.20 -2.22
C ARG A 87 -6.68 3.98 -1.70
N ILE A 88 -5.81 4.14 -0.71
CA ILE A 88 -5.09 3.03 -0.07
C ILE A 88 -6.08 2.01 0.47
N GLN A 89 -7.06 2.46 1.27
CA GLN A 89 -8.08 1.60 1.85
C GLN A 89 -8.83 0.79 0.77
N ARG A 90 -9.32 1.46 -0.28
CA ARG A 90 -10.04 0.79 -1.39
C ARG A 90 -9.17 -0.25 -2.11
N THR A 91 -7.89 0.04 -2.33
CA THR A 91 -6.98 -0.89 -2.97
C THR A 91 -6.80 -2.15 -2.13
N PHE A 92 -6.56 -2.03 -0.82
CA PHE A 92 -6.41 -3.17 0.07
C PHE A 92 -7.72 -3.94 0.30
N ASP A 93 -8.86 -3.25 0.40
CA ASP A 93 -10.18 -3.88 0.46
C ASP A 93 -10.46 -4.74 -0.78
N HIS A 94 -10.11 -4.22 -1.96
CA HIS A 94 -10.24 -4.95 -3.22
C HIS A 94 -9.35 -6.19 -3.24
N GLN A 95 -8.09 -6.07 -2.81
CA GLN A 95 -7.17 -7.20 -2.72
C GLN A 95 -7.67 -8.26 -1.74
N ARG A 96 -8.09 -7.88 -0.53
CA ARG A 96 -8.67 -8.82 0.45
C ARG A 96 -9.89 -9.54 -0.11
N THR A 97 -10.77 -8.83 -0.81
CA THR A 97 -11.96 -9.42 -1.44
C THR A 97 -11.57 -10.47 -2.48
N ARG A 98 -10.60 -10.16 -3.36
CA ARG A 98 -10.07 -11.10 -4.35
C ARG A 98 -9.42 -12.32 -3.70
N THR A 99 -8.63 -12.12 -2.64
CA THR A 99 -7.99 -13.21 -1.89
C THR A 99 -9.04 -14.15 -1.30
N LYS A 100 -10.07 -13.60 -0.64
CA LYS A 100 -11.18 -14.41 -0.08
C LYS A 100 -11.91 -15.19 -1.16
N GLN A 101 -12.21 -14.56 -2.31
CA GLN A 101 -12.86 -15.23 -3.43
C GLN A 101 -12.00 -16.36 -4.02
N TYR A 102 -10.70 -16.13 -4.18
CA TYR A 102 -9.75 -17.14 -4.65
C TYR A 102 -9.73 -18.36 -3.73
N PHE A 103 -9.60 -18.16 -2.41
CA PHE A 103 -9.58 -19.27 -1.47
C PHE A 103 -10.95 -19.92 -1.25
N ALA A 104 -12.04 -19.16 -1.38
CA ALA A 104 -13.38 -19.74 -1.45
C ALA A 104 -13.52 -20.71 -2.63
N ARG A 105 -13.00 -20.33 -3.80
CA ARG A 105 -12.98 -21.22 -4.98
C ARG A 105 -12.11 -22.45 -4.74
N ARG A 106 -10.88 -22.30 -4.22
CA ARG A 106 -10.01 -23.45 -3.92
C ARG A 106 -10.64 -24.45 -2.95
N ARG A 107 -11.36 -23.96 -1.92
CA ARG A 107 -12.09 -24.84 -0.98
C ARG A 107 -13.21 -25.62 -1.68
N ALA A 108 -13.91 -24.98 -2.62
CA ALA A 108 -14.95 -25.65 -3.40
C ALA A 108 -14.35 -26.72 -4.32
N GLU A 109 -13.27 -26.37 -5.05
CA GLU A 109 -12.54 -27.31 -5.91
C GLU A 109 -12.04 -28.55 -5.14
N ALA A 110 -11.43 -28.37 -3.97
CA ALA A 110 -10.98 -29.49 -3.13
C ALA A 110 -12.14 -30.37 -2.63
N ALA A 111 -13.30 -29.77 -2.32
CA ALA A 111 -14.49 -30.51 -1.93
C ALA A 111 -15.09 -31.30 -3.12
N ASP A 112 -15.17 -30.68 -4.30
CA ASP A 112 -15.66 -31.31 -5.53
C ASP A 112 -14.76 -32.48 -5.95
N GLU A 113 -13.43 -32.33 -5.85
CA GLU A 113 -12.47 -33.41 -6.11
C GLU A 113 -12.69 -34.60 -5.18
N TYR A 114 -12.90 -34.35 -3.89
CA TYR A 114 -13.22 -35.39 -2.92
C TYR A 114 -14.54 -36.11 -3.25
N GLU A 115 -15.60 -35.37 -3.57
CA GLU A 115 -16.90 -35.97 -3.96
C GLU A 115 -16.78 -36.82 -5.23
N SER A 116 -16.00 -36.36 -6.21
CA SER A 116 -15.75 -37.11 -7.45
C SER A 116 -14.96 -38.41 -7.19
N GLY A 117 -13.98 -38.38 -6.28
CA GLY A 117 -13.19 -39.55 -5.89
C GLY A 117 -13.98 -40.59 -5.08
N LEU A 118 -15.05 -40.18 -4.38
CA LEU A 118 -15.95 -41.11 -3.68
C LEU A 118 -16.80 -41.97 -4.63
N CYS A 119 -17.05 -41.52 -5.86
CA CYS A 119 -17.73 -42.31 -6.88
C CYS A 119 -16.87 -43.47 -7.41
N ASP A 120 -15.54 -43.45 -7.17
CA ASP A 120 -14.65 -44.58 -7.43
C ASP A 120 -14.63 -45.52 -6.21
N CYS A 121 -15.37 -46.62 -6.30
CA CYS A 121 -15.63 -47.60 -5.22
C CYS A 121 -14.39 -48.32 -4.65
N ARG A 122 -13.16 -47.91 -4.97
CA ARG A 122 -11.90 -48.60 -4.61
C ARG A 122 -11.05 -47.86 -3.56
N LEU A 123 -11.43 -46.67 -3.11
CA LEU A 123 -10.60 -45.86 -2.22
C LEU A 123 -10.95 -46.02 -0.74
N ASN A 124 -9.91 -46.08 0.11
CA ASN A 124 -10.03 -46.10 1.57
C ASN A 124 -10.69 -44.78 2.06
N PHE A 125 -12.00 -44.84 2.30
CA PHE A 125 -12.86 -43.72 2.72
C PHE A 125 -12.27 -42.87 3.87
N LEU A 126 -11.69 -43.53 4.89
CA LEU A 126 -11.16 -42.83 6.07
C LEU A 126 -9.86 -42.06 5.79
N SER A 127 -8.93 -42.61 5.00
CA SER A 127 -7.70 -41.90 4.64
C SER A 127 -7.99 -40.72 3.71
N PHE A 128 -8.95 -40.87 2.80
CA PHE A 128 -9.37 -39.81 1.89
C PHE A 128 -10.01 -38.63 2.63
N ARG A 129 -10.88 -38.92 3.61
CA ARG A 129 -11.51 -37.89 4.43
C ARG A 129 -10.50 -37.12 5.28
N ARG A 130 -9.50 -37.81 5.85
CA ARG A 130 -8.41 -37.17 6.59
C ARG A 130 -7.54 -36.30 5.68
N SER A 131 -7.29 -36.74 4.45
CA SER A 131 -6.57 -35.95 3.44
C SER A 131 -7.29 -34.65 3.11
N LEU A 132 -8.60 -34.71 2.83
CA LEU A 132 -9.41 -33.51 2.57
C LEU A 132 -9.39 -32.53 3.76
N GLN A 133 -9.49 -33.04 4.99
CA GLN A 133 -9.44 -32.19 6.18
C GLN A 133 -8.13 -31.41 6.28
N LEU A 134 -6.99 -32.09 6.08
CA LEU A 134 -5.68 -31.46 6.11
C LEU A 134 -5.52 -30.42 4.99
N GLU A 135 -6.02 -30.71 3.79
CA GLU A 135 -5.99 -29.78 2.67
C GLU A 135 -6.85 -28.53 2.92
N LEU A 136 -8.07 -28.69 3.46
CA LEU A 136 -8.92 -27.56 3.81
C LEU A 136 -8.33 -26.72 4.94
N GLU A 137 -7.62 -27.33 5.88
CA GLU A 137 -6.87 -26.63 6.93
C GLU A 137 -5.71 -25.81 6.36
N ASP A 138 -4.89 -26.41 5.48
CA ASP A 138 -3.82 -25.71 4.77
C ASP A 138 -4.34 -24.52 3.94
N ILE A 139 -5.44 -24.72 3.21
CA ILE A 139 -6.09 -23.63 2.45
C ILE A 139 -6.53 -22.48 3.38
N ARG A 140 -7.09 -22.78 4.55
CA ARG A 140 -7.50 -21.76 5.53
C ARG A 140 -6.32 -21.03 6.13
N GLU A 141 -5.25 -21.76 6.45
CA GLU A 141 -4.02 -21.17 6.97
C GLU A 141 -3.39 -20.22 5.94
N GLN A 142 -3.30 -20.63 4.68
CA GLN A 142 -2.83 -19.80 3.58
C GLN A 142 -3.69 -18.55 3.38
N GLU A 143 -5.03 -18.69 3.43
CA GLU A 143 -5.94 -17.54 3.38
C GLU A 143 -5.65 -16.55 4.51
N GLN A 144 -5.57 -17.04 5.75
CA GLN A 144 -5.37 -16.20 6.92
C GLN A 144 -4.01 -15.50 6.89
N ASN A 145 -2.94 -16.21 6.52
CA ASN A 145 -1.60 -15.64 6.35
C ASN A 145 -1.60 -14.55 5.26
N GLY A 146 -2.25 -14.81 4.12
CA GLY A 146 -2.40 -13.82 3.05
C GLY A 146 -3.14 -12.57 3.51
N ILE A 147 -4.23 -12.72 4.28
CA ILE A 147 -4.99 -11.59 4.82
C ILE A 147 -4.17 -10.79 5.83
N ILE A 148 -3.39 -11.44 6.71
CA ILE A 148 -2.50 -10.77 7.67
C ILE A 148 -1.49 -9.90 6.93
N VAL A 149 -0.84 -10.43 5.89
CA VAL A 149 0.12 -9.67 5.07
C VAL A 149 -0.55 -8.45 4.43
N LEU A 150 -1.76 -8.58 3.91
CA LEU A 150 -2.50 -7.46 3.32
C LEU A 150 -2.88 -6.38 4.35
N LEU A 151 -3.27 -6.78 5.57
CA LEU A 151 -3.55 -5.84 6.65
C LEU A 151 -2.30 -5.08 7.09
N GLU A 152 -1.17 -5.77 7.18
CA GLU A 152 0.11 -5.16 7.54
C GLU A 152 0.59 -4.20 6.44
N GLY A 153 0.44 -4.59 5.16
CA GLY A 153 0.70 -3.72 4.02
C GLY A 153 -0.12 -2.43 4.06
N GLU A 154 -1.43 -2.54 4.34
CA GLU A 154 -2.30 -1.37 4.49
C GLU A 154 -1.82 -0.45 5.61
N ARG A 155 -1.47 -1.02 6.76
CA ARG A 155 -0.97 -0.27 7.92
C ARG A 155 0.28 0.54 7.56
N ILE A 156 1.24 -0.09 6.88
CA ILE A 156 2.50 0.54 6.49
C ILE A 156 2.25 1.67 5.48
N GLU A 157 1.51 1.40 4.41
CA GLU A 157 1.25 2.40 3.36
C GLU A 157 0.44 3.58 3.89
N ARG A 158 -0.61 3.30 4.67
CA ARG A 158 -1.42 4.32 5.31
C ARG A 158 -0.59 5.19 6.24
N GLY A 159 0.21 4.57 7.12
CA GLY A 159 1.05 5.32 8.05
C GLY A 159 2.12 6.15 7.35
N ALA A 160 2.68 5.68 6.23
CA ALA A 160 3.61 6.45 5.42
C ALA A 160 2.93 7.66 4.77
N ALA A 161 1.71 7.49 4.24
CA ALA A 161 0.94 8.57 3.65
C ALA A 161 0.52 9.62 4.70
N GLU A 162 0.06 9.19 5.88
CA GLU A 162 -0.31 10.08 6.98
C GLU A 162 0.88 10.97 7.38
N ARG A 163 2.06 10.38 7.66
CA ARG A 163 3.26 11.15 8.02
C ARG A 163 3.66 12.16 6.94
N TRP A 164 3.65 11.74 5.67
CA TRP A 164 4.00 12.63 4.56
C TRP A 164 3.06 13.84 4.45
N HIS A 165 1.75 13.61 4.66
CA HIS A 165 0.77 14.69 4.65
C HIS A 165 0.87 15.59 5.88
N ASP A 166 1.12 15.02 7.06
CA ASP A 166 1.30 15.78 8.30
C ASP A 166 2.52 16.72 8.23
N ASP A 167 3.64 16.24 7.69
CA ASP A 167 4.83 17.06 7.50
C ASP A 167 4.58 18.21 6.50
N ARG A 168 3.82 17.92 5.43
CA ARG A 168 3.43 18.92 4.44
C ARG A 168 2.46 19.95 5.01
N GLU A 169 1.51 19.53 5.84
CA GLU A 169 0.57 20.41 6.53
C GLU A 169 1.31 21.34 7.51
N LYS A 170 2.23 20.80 8.33
CA LYS A 170 3.07 21.60 9.24
C LYS A 170 3.89 22.64 8.48
N LYS A 171 4.53 22.23 7.38
CA LYS A 171 5.32 23.14 6.55
C LYS A 171 4.46 24.27 5.97
N TYR A 172 3.29 23.93 5.44
CA TYR A 172 2.37 24.93 4.88
C TYR A 172 1.88 25.93 5.94
N ILE A 173 1.55 25.46 7.15
CA ILE A 173 1.15 26.33 8.26
C ILE A 173 2.29 27.26 8.66
N GLN A 174 3.53 26.77 8.67
CA GLN A 174 4.72 27.57 8.96
C GLN A 174 4.93 28.67 7.90
N GLU A 175 4.86 28.32 6.61
CA GLU A 175 4.94 29.30 5.51
C GLU A 175 3.83 30.35 5.61
N CYS A 176 2.59 29.93 5.91
CA CYS A 176 1.46 30.85 6.13
C CYS A 176 1.69 31.81 7.31
N ARG A 177 2.28 31.31 8.40
CA ARG A 177 2.60 32.08 9.60
C ARG A 177 3.67 33.13 9.30
N GLU A 178 4.70 32.78 8.54
CA GLU A 178 5.77 33.70 8.12
C GLU A 178 5.22 34.80 7.21
N GLU A 179 4.41 34.44 6.20
CA GLU A 179 3.74 35.40 5.33
C GLU A 179 2.81 36.33 6.12
N TRP A 180 2.07 35.78 7.08
CA TRP A 180 1.17 36.54 7.94
C TRP A 180 1.92 37.55 8.80
N ALA A 181 3.01 37.13 9.45
CA ALA A 181 3.84 38.01 10.28
C ALA A 181 4.49 39.13 9.45
N GLN A 182 4.80 38.87 8.19
CA GLN A 182 5.37 39.88 7.28
C GLN A 182 4.35 40.95 6.87
N LYS A 183 3.11 40.55 6.54
CA LYS A 183 2.04 41.46 6.09
C LYS A 183 1.31 42.14 7.24
N TYR A 184 1.06 41.41 8.33
CA TYR A 184 0.26 41.88 9.46
C TYR A 184 0.98 41.63 10.81
N PRO A 185 2.11 42.32 11.09
CA PRO A 185 2.94 42.04 12.27
C PRO A 185 2.23 42.30 13.62
N ALA A 186 1.21 43.16 13.64
CA ALA A 186 0.43 43.46 14.83
C ALA A 186 -0.85 42.61 14.96
N THR A 187 -1.14 41.77 13.96
CA THR A 187 -2.36 40.95 13.93
C THR A 187 -2.00 39.50 14.28
N PRO A 188 -2.65 38.88 15.28
CA PRO A 188 -2.45 37.46 15.60
C PRO A 188 -2.67 36.56 14.38
N PHE A 189 -1.96 35.44 14.32
CA PHE A 189 -2.12 34.49 13.23
C PHE A 189 -3.48 33.80 13.35
N TRP A 190 -4.27 33.80 12.26
CA TRP A 190 -5.65 33.30 12.26
C TRP A 190 -5.81 31.83 12.68
N HIS A 191 -4.73 31.03 12.66
CA HIS A 191 -4.73 29.63 13.08
C HIS A 191 -4.55 29.46 14.61
N GLU A 192 -4.20 30.52 15.34
CA GLU A 192 -3.96 30.48 16.80
C GLU A 192 -5.25 30.66 17.61
N ASP A 193 -6.29 31.26 17.02
CA ASP A 193 -7.59 31.53 17.68
C ASP A 193 -8.47 30.28 17.89
N SER A 194 -8.05 29.11 17.39
CA SER A 194 -8.85 27.87 17.48
C SER A 194 -8.71 27.13 18.81
N GLY A 195 -7.85 27.61 19.73
CA GLY A 195 -7.52 26.96 21.00
C GLY A 195 -8.06 27.63 22.26
N ALA A 196 -8.72 28.79 22.16
CA ALA A 196 -9.35 29.45 23.31
C ALA A 196 -10.67 28.76 23.66
N VAL A 197 -10.58 27.54 24.20
CA VAL A 197 -11.65 26.97 25.02
C VAL A 197 -11.84 27.92 26.18
N SER A 198 -12.94 28.67 26.16
CA SER A 198 -13.41 29.50 27.26
C SER A 198 -13.44 28.68 28.54
N GLN A 199 -12.38 28.76 29.34
CA GLN A 199 -12.45 28.42 30.75
C GLN A 199 -13.28 29.52 31.42
N SER A 200 -14.61 29.40 31.33
CA SER A 200 -15.48 30.14 32.21
C SER A 200 -15.24 29.65 33.62
N VAL A 201 -14.46 30.45 34.35
CA VAL A 201 -14.32 30.38 35.80
C VAL A 201 -15.71 30.27 36.40
N SER A 202 -16.05 29.09 36.90
CA SER A 202 -17.20 28.89 37.76
C SER A 202 -16.87 29.59 39.07
N SER A 203 -17.27 30.85 39.17
CA SER A 203 -17.31 31.60 40.42
C SER A 203 -18.35 30.95 41.32
N SER A 204 -17.93 30.02 42.18
CA SER A 204 -18.68 29.66 43.38
C SER A 204 -18.66 30.86 44.33
N GLY A 205 -19.78 31.60 44.36
CA GLY A 205 -20.01 32.70 45.28
C GLY A 205 -21.26 32.43 46.11
N VAL A 206 -21.00 32.01 47.36
CA VAL A 206 -21.76 32.16 48.62
C VAL A 206 -23.25 31.86 48.62
#